data_AF-A0A7S2JGI3-F1
#
_entry.id   AF-A0A7S2JGI3-F1
#
_cell.length_a   1.000
_cell.length_b   1.000
_cell.length_c   1.000
_cell.angle_alpha   90.00
_cell.angle_beta   90.00
_cell.angle_gamma   90.00
#
_symmetry.space_group_name_H-M   'P 1'
#
loop_
_entity.id
_entity.type
_entity.pdbx_description
1 polymer ?
#
loop_
_entity_poly.entity_id
_entity_poly.type
_entity_poly.pdbx_seq_one_letter_code
_entity_poly.pdbx_strand_id
1 'polypeptide(L)'
;AYLLRARRKRTMSVAAASDALKPYLTAFAPERSAEPFLVHWSVAKDKSLKSKAYTRGEFYALATRAASVLVKHGLGPGDCHTHFFSCNTVGDLAFRLASVMIGTTPVTINWQADLPERVVYKVELTSSKLVLVDDETDENGLSMLRKEKPGVPLFNVSALDQAEIISLTE
;
A
#
# COMPACT_ATOMS: atom_id res chain seq x y z
N ALA A 1 -42.27 -14.30 -8.25
CA ALA A 1 -41.40 -14.14 -9.43
C ALA A 1 -40.32 -13.12 -9.13
N TYR A 2 -39.04 -13.50 -9.30
CA TYR A 2 -37.85 -12.68 -9.62
C TYR A 2 -37.60 -11.40 -8.80
N LEU A 3 -36.51 -11.28 -8.02
CA LEU A 3 -35.14 -11.11 -8.54
C LEU A 3 -34.10 -11.44 -7.44
N LEU A 4 -33.47 -12.62 -7.53
CA LEU A 4 -32.15 -12.85 -6.94
C LEU A 4 -31.12 -12.13 -7.84
N ARG A 5 -30.65 -10.95 -7.40
CA ARG A 5 -29.47 -10.31 -8.00
C ARG A 5 -28.27 -11.23 -7.78
N ALA A 6 -27.93 -11.99 -8.81
CA ALA A 6 -26.65 -12.68 -8.89
C ALA A 6 -25.54 -11.64 -8.70
N ARG A 7 -24.82 -11.74 -7.58
CA ARG A 7 -23.53 -11.08 -7.41
C ARG A 7 -22.62 -11.61 -8.52
N ARG A 8 -22.46 -10.85 -9.61
CA ARG A 8 -21.38 -11.06 -10.56
C ARG A 8 -20.10 -11.07 -9.74
N LYS A 9 -19.43 -12.23 -9.64
CA LYS A 9 -18.02 -12.28 -9.28
C LYS A 9 -17.33 -11.37 -10.29
N ARG A 10 -16.92 -10.18 -9.84
CA ARG A 10 -16.11 -9.27 -10.63
C ARG A 10 -14.80 -10.03 -10.84
N THR A 11 -14.63 -10.63 -12.01
CA THR A 11 -13.32 -11.13 -12.43
C THR A 11 -12.41 -9.92 -12.34
N MET A 12 -11.49 -9.90 -11.38
CA MET A 12 -10.54 -8.81 -11.26
C MET A 12 -9.74 -8.79 -12.55
N SER A 13 -9.92 -7.72 -13.33
CA SER A 13 -9.08 -7.45 -14.48
C SER A 13 -7.66 -7.38 -13.97
N VAL A 14 -6.77 -8.17 -14.57
CA VAL A 14 -5.35 -7.93 -14.42
C VAL A 14 -5.09 -6.51 -14.93
N ALA A 15 -4.54 -5.64 -14.09
CA ALA A 15 -4.14 -4.31 -14.52
C ALA A 15 -2.88 -4.44 -15.39
N ALA A 16 -2.87 -3.78 -16.54
CA ALA A 16 -1.65 -3.60 -17.30
C ALA A 16 -0.66 -2.77 -16.48
N ALA A 17 0.63 -3.11 -16.55
CA ALA A 17 1.66 -2.32 -15.89
C ALA A 17 1.72 -0.90 -16.49
N SER A 18 1.92 0.10 -15.63
CA SER A 18 2.09 1.50 -16.03
C SER A 18 3.43 1.72 -16.71
N ASP A 19 3.45 2.57 -17.75
CA ASP A 19 4.68 3.01 -18.42
C ASP A 19 5.70 3.65 -17.46
N ALA A 20 5.22 4.22 -16.35
CA ALA A 20 6.07 4.80 -15.32
C ALA A 20 6.99 3.76 -14.63
N LEU A 21 6.68 2.46 -14.75
CA LEU A 21 7.51 1.38 -14.22
C LEU A 21 8.79 1.15 -15.03
N LYS A 22 8.79 1.46 -16.33
CA LYS A 22 9.90 1.14 -17.25
C LYS A 22 11.29 1.55 -16.73
N PRO A 23 11.50 2.77 -16.18
CA PRO A 23 12.81 3.18 -15.66
C PRO A 23 13.28 2.38 -14.43
N TYR A 24 12.37 1.73 -13.71
CA TYR A 24 12.68 0.95 -12.50
C TYR A 24 13.04 -0.49 -12.81
N LEU A 25 12.61 -1.05 -13.94
CA LEU A 25 12.78 -2.48 -14.25
C LEU A 25 14.25 -2.91 -14.25
N THR A 26 15.16 -2.08 -14.73
CA THR A 26 16.61 -2.36 -14.70
C THR A 26 17.15 -2.50 -13.27
N ALA A 27 16.55 -1.82 -12.30
CA ALA A 27 16.93 -1.94 -10.88
C ALA A 27 16.39 -3.23 -10.24
N PHE A 28 15.42 -3.91 -10.84
CA PHE A 28 14.80 -5.14 -10.32
C PHE A 28 14.88 -6.30 -11.31
N ALA A 29 15.84 -6.24 -12.24
CA ALA A 29 16.02 -7.26 -13.25
C ALA A 29 16.35 -8.63 -12.62
N PRO A 30 15.89 -9.77 -13.19
CA PRO A 30 16.03 -11.10 -12.59
C PRO A 30 17.46 -11.47 -12.22
N GLU A 31 18.44 -11.11 -13.04
CA GLU A 31 19.87 -11.35 -12.82
C GLU A 31 20.43 -10.61 -11.59
N ARG A 32 19.74 -9.57 -11.13
CA ARG A 32 20.10 -8.77 -9.96
C ARG A 32 19.30 -9.15 -8.72
N SER A 33 18.41 -10.13 -8.82
CA SER A 33 17.44 -10.48 -7.77
C SER A 33 18.08 -10.75 -6.41
N ALA A 34 19.25 -11.40 -6.38
CA ALA A 34 19.98 -11.73 -5.16
C ALA A 34 20.84 -10.58 -4.60
N GLU A 35 20.98 -9.45 -5.30
CA GLU A 35 21.78 -8.32 -4.81
C GLU A 35 21.14 -7.68 -3.56
N PRO A 36 21.93 -7.27 -2.55
CA PRO A 36 21.44 -6.46 -1.44
C PRO A 36 20.81 -5.15 -1.94
N PHE A 37 19.70 -4.74 -1.32
CA PHE A 37 18.98 -3.53 -1.73
C PHE A 37 18.65 -2.60 -0.57
N LEU A 38 18.00 -3.11 0.48
CA LEU A 38 17.48 -2.30 1.58
C LEU A 38 17.79 -2.96 2.91
N VAL A 39 18.20 -2.16 3.90
CA VAL A 39 18.22 -2.57 5.30
C VAL A 39 17.26 -1.66 6.06
N HIS A 40 16.21 -2.24 6.62
CA HIS A 40 15.27 -1.53 7.47
C HIS A 40 15.64 -1.72 8.93
N TRP A 41 15.55 -0.65 9.69
CA TRP A 41 15.78 -0.63 11.13
C TRP A 41 14.48 -0.25 11.82
N SER A 42 14.10 -1.00 12.85
CA SER A 42 12.96 -0.71 13.71
C SER A 42 13.39 -0.72 15.17
N VAL A 43 12.72 0.12 15.96
CA VAL A 43 12.89 0.17 17.41
C VAL A 43 11.73 -0.58 18.02
N ALA A 44 12.00 -1.67 18.74
CA ALA A 44 10.98 -2.40 19.46
C ALA A 44 10.55 -1.65 20.74
N LYS A 45 9.45 -2.07 21.36
CA LYS A 45 8.90 -1.44 22.58
C LYS A 45 9.87 -1.42 23.76
N ASP A 46 10.76 -2.42 23.83
CA ASP A 46 11.85 -2.50 24.81
C ASP A 46 13.07 -1.64 24.46
N LYS A 47 12.95 -0.78 23.44
CA LYS A 47 14.01 0.07 22.87
C LYS A 47 15.16 -0.71 22.22
N SER A 48 15.01 -2.02 22.03
CA SER A 48 15.97 -2.80 21.25
C SER A 48 15.86 -2.43 19.77
N LEU A 49 17.02 -2.41 19.08
CA LEU A 49 17.08 -2.24 17.64
C LEU A 49 16.95 -3.59 16.96
N LYS A 50 16.02 -3.68 16.02
CA LYS A 50 15.87 -4.81 15.10
C LYS A 50 16.17 -4.32 13.70
N SER A 51 16.73 -5.19 12.87
CA SER A 51 16.89 -4.92 11.44
C SER A 51 16.47 -6.10 10.59
N LYS A 52 16.03 -5.78 9.38
CA LYS A 52 15.71 -6.74 8.33
C LYS A 52 16.34 -6.26 7.03
N ALA A 53 17.16 -7.11 6.43
CA ALA A 53 17.73 -6.87 5.11
C ALA A 53 16.81 -7.46 4.04
N TYR A 54 16.79 -6.80 2.89
CA TYR A 54 16.06 -7.21 1.70
C TYR A 54 17.00 -7.18 0.51
N THR A 55 16.97 -8.24 -0.28
CA THR A 55 17.50 -8.27 -1.64
C THR A 55 16.59 -7.50 -2.59
N ARG A 56 17.07 -7.21 -3.81
CA ARG A 56 16.25 -6.59 -4.86
C ARG A 56 15.02 -7.42 -5.19
N GLY A 57 15.18 -8.74 -5.30
CA GLY A 57 14.09 -9.67 -5.61
C GLY A 57 13.04 -9.71 -4.51
N GLU A 58 13.46 -9.76 -3.24
CA GLU A 58 12.54 -9.75 -2.09
C GLU A 58 11.75 -8.44 -2.01
N PHE A 59 12.41 -7.29 -2.19
CA PHE A 59 11.71 -6.00 -2.19
C PHE A 59 10.76 -5.86 -3.39
N TYR A 60 11.16 -6.30 -4.57
CA TYR A 60 10.30 -6.28 -5.75
C TYR A 60 9.07 -7.19 -5.59
N ALA A 61 9.24 -8.38 -5.00
CA ALA A 61 8.14 -9.27 -4.66
C ALA A 61 7.18 -8.62 -3.65
N LEU A 62 7.72 -7.91 -2.64
CA LEU A 62 6.92 -7.17 -1.67
C LEU A 62 6.11 -6.04 -2.33
N ALA A 63 6.71 -5.27 -3.24
CA ALA A 63 6.01 -4.25 -4.02
C ALA A 63 4.94 -4.84 -4.94
N THR A 64 5.19 -6.01 -5.54
CA THR A 64 4.20 -6.72 -6.36
C THR A 64 3.00 -7.18 -5.53
N ARG A 65 3.23 -7.64 -4.28
CA ARG A 65 2.14 -7.91 -3.32
C ARG A 65 1.36 -6.64 -2.98
N ALA A 66 2.05 -5.52 -2.77
CA ALA A 66 1.40 -4.24 -2.50
C ALA A 66 0.53 -3.80 -3.69
N ALA A 67 1.01 -3.95 -4.93
CA ALA A 67 0.22 -3.68 -6.13
C ALA A 67 -1.04 -4.57 -6.19
N SER A 68 -0.89 -5.85 -5.82
CA SER A 68 -2.01 -6.79 -5.74
C SER A 68 -3.05 -6.38 -4.70
N VAL A 69 -2.62 -5.84 -3.55
CA VAL A 69 -3.52 -5.27 -2.53
C VAL A 69 -4.28 -4.07 -3.09
N LEU A 70 -3.61 -3.15 -3.80
CA LEU A 70 -4.26 -1.99 -4.41
C LEU A 70 -5.32 -2.42 -5.44
N VAL A 71 -4.97 -3.34 -6.34
CA VAL A 71 -5.91 -3.89 -7.33
C VAL A 71 -7.10 -4.60 -6.67
N LYS A 72 -6.84 -5.38 -5.60
CA LYS A 72 -7.90 -6.05 -4.80
C LYS A 72 -8.90 -5.07 -4.20
N HIS A 73 -8.46 -3.87 -3.84
CA HIS A 73 -9.31 -2.79 -3.34
C HIS A 73 -9.91 -1.93 -4.46
N GLY A 74 -9.74 -2.32 -5.72
CA GLY A 74 -10.33 -1.65 -6.88
C GLY A 74 -9.65 -0.35 -7.26
N LEU A 75 -8.38 -0.15 -6.87
CA LEU A 75 -7.58 0.97 -7.33
C LEU A 75 -6.98 0.70 -8.72
N GLY A 76 -6.90 1.75 -9.53
CA GLY A 76 -6.23 1.75 -10.82
C GLY A 76 -5.60 3.11 -11.16
N PRO A 77 -5.23 3.33 -12.43
CA PRO A 77 -4.56 4.56 -12.85
C PRO A 77 -5.30 5.84 -12.42
N GLY A 78 -4.58 6.77 -11.80
CA GLY A 78 -5.10 8.05 -11.31
C GLY A 78 -5.78 8.00 -9.93
N ASP A 79 -6.06 6.81 -9.38
CA ASP A 79 -6.68 6.70 -8.06
C ASP A 79 -5.71 7.02 -6.93
N CYS A 80 -6.24 7.61 -5.86
CA CYS A 80 -5.48 7.92 -4.65
C CYS A 80 -5.65 6.86 -3.56
N HIS A 81 -4.60 6.64 -2.78
CA HIS A 81 -4.61 5.91 -1.51
C HIS A 81 -3.77 6.64 -0.49
N THR A 82 -4.17 6.58 0.77
CA THR A 82 -3.51 7.33 1.84
C THR A 82 -2.57 6.42 2.63
N HIS A 83 -1.37 6.92 2.92
CA HIS A 83 -0.38 6.30 3.78
C HIS A 83 -0.45 6.98 5.14
N PHE A 84 -1.08 6.32 6.10
CA PHE A 84 -1.26 6.80 7.47
C PHE A 84 -0.54 5.86 8.44
N PHE A 85 0.77 6.04 8.55
CA PHE A 85 1.65 5.22 9.38
C PHE A 85 2.04 5.95 10.66
N SER A 86 2.51 5.21 11.66
CA SER A 86 3.10 5.74 12.89
C SER A 86 4.60 6.00 12.78
N CYS A 87 5.25 5.41 11.77
CA CYS A 87 6.68 5.54 11.52
C CYS A 87 7.05 5.18 10.07
N ASN A 88 8.35 5.23 9.77
CA ASN A 88 8.88 4.74 8.49
C ASN A 88 8.81 3.21 8.43
N THR A 89 7.99 2.68 7.52
CA THR A 89 7.84 1.24 7.30
C THR A 89 8.38 0.84 5.93
N VAL A 90 8.84 -0.41 5.78
CA VAL A 90 9.15 -0.97 4.45
C VAL A 90 7.90 -1.04 3.58
N GLY A 91 6.72 -1.21 4.23
CA GLY A 91 5.42 -1.13 3.58
C GLY A 91 5.22 0.17 2.81
N ASP A 92 5.57 1.33 3.39
CA ASP A 92 5.50 2.64 2.71
C ASP A 92 6.25 2.61 1.36
N LEU A 93 7.50 2.12 1.38
CA LEU A 93 8.33 2.02 0.17
C LEU A 93 7.75 1.02 -0.85
N ALA A 94 7.26 -0.12 -0.39
CA ALA A 94 6.66 -1.14 -1.25
C ALA A 94 5.39 -0.62 -1.95
N PHE A 95 4.51 0.09 -1.22
CA PHE A 95 3.30 0.68 -1.80
C PHE A 95 3.59 1.85 -2.73
N ARG A 96 4.67 2.61 -2.51
CA ARG A 96 5.12 3.63 -3.48
C ARG A 96 5.59 3.02 -4.79
N LEU A 97 6.37 1.93 -4.74
CA LEU A 97 6.74 1.22 -5.98
C LEU A 97 5.51 0.56 -6.63
N ALA A 98 4.60 -0.01 -5.85
CA ALA A 98 3.32 -0.51 -6.35
C ALA A 98 2.51 0.57 -7.06
N SER A 99 2.52 1.81 -6.54
CA SER A 99 1.84 2.94 -7.16
C SER A 99 2.38 3.23 -8.55
N VAL A 100 3.70 3.16 -8.70
CA VAL A 100 4.35 3.27 -10.00
C VAL A 100 3.94 2.11 -10.92
N MET A 101 3.86 0.88 -10.40
CA MET A 101 3.47 -0.31 -11.18
C MET A 101 2.07 -0.21 -11.78
N ILE A 102 1.09 0.34 -11.06
CA ILE A 102 -0.33 0.35 -11.48
C ILE A 102 -0.90 1.75 -11.76
N GLY A 103 -0.07 2.80 -11.65
CA GLY A 103 -0.44 4.17 -11.96
C GLY A 103 -1.29 4.88 -10.90
N THR A 104 -1.28 4.43 -9.64
CA THR A 104 -1.99 5.12 -8.54
C THR A 104 -1.14 6.26 -7.95
N THR A 105 -1.75 7.10 -7.11
CA THR A 105 -1.09 8.19 -6.40
C THR A 105 -1.13 7.96 -4.88
N PRO A 106 0.03 7.80 -4.21
CA PRO A 106 0.07 7.72 -2.75
C PRO A 106 -0.05 9.12 -2.12
N VAL A 107 -0.82 9.22 -1.03
CA VAL A 107 -1.06 10.45 -0.28
C VAL A 107 -0.53 10.28 1.13
N THR A 108 0.49 11.02 1.51
CA THR A 108 1.16 10.82 2.80
C THR A 108 0.57 11.67 3.91
N ILE A 109 0.26 11.03 5.03
CA ILE A 109 0.03 11.70 6.30
C ILE A 109 1.38 11.91 6.98
N ASN A 110 1.62 13.13 7.45
CA ASN A 110 2.74 13.43 8.34
C ASN A 110 2.31 13.09 9.76
N TRP A 111 2.67 11.90 10.25
CA TRP A 111 2.26 11.41 11.56
C TRP A 111 2.74 12.25 12.73
N GLN A 112 3.76 13.10 12.54
CA GLN A 112 4.26 14.00 13.57
C GLN A 112 3.49 15.33 13.64
N ALA A 113 2.71 15.68 12.61
CA ALA A 113 2.15 17.03 12.46
C ALA A 113 0.66 17.07 12.09
N ASP A 114 0.15 16.05 11.41
CA ASP A 114 -1.25 16.00 11.01
C ASP A 114 -2.11 15.54 12.19
N LEU A 115 -2.97 16.42 12.68
CA LEU A 115 -4.03 16.09 13.64
C LEU A 115 -5.11 15.20 12.99
N PRO A 116 -5.94 14.48 13.77
CA PRO A 116 -7.01 13.63 13.26
C PRO A 116 -7.89 14.28 12.17
N GLU A 117 -8.26 15.55 12.35
CA GLU A 117 -9.10 16.30 11.41
C GLU A 117 -8.37 16.53 10.08
N ARG A 118 -7.04 16.74 10.15
CA ARG A 118 -6.18 16.89 8.97
C ARG A 118 -6.05 15.59 8.20
N VAL A 119 -6.01 14.44 8.90
CA VAL A 119 -6.04 13.11 8.27
C VAL A 119 -7.32 12.93 7.47
N VAL A 120 -8.48 13.16 8.09
CA VAL A 120 -9.78 13.06 7.40
C VAL A 120 -9.86 14.03 6.22
N TYR A 121 -9.43 15.27 6.42
CA TYR A 121 -9.37 16.27 5.36
C TYR A 121 -8.54 15.81 4.16
N LYS A 122 -7.36 15.22 4.38
CA LYS A 122 -6.50 14.72 3.29
C LYS A 122 -7.16 13.56 2.56
N VAL A 123 -7.72 12.58 3.28
CA VAL A 123 -8.45 11.45 2.68
C VAL A 123 -9.60 11.94 1.81
N GLU A 124 -10.36 12.93 2.28
CA GLU A 124 -11.48 13.52 1.55
C GLU A 124 -11.02 14.30 0.32
N LEU A 125 -10.06 15.21 0.49
CA LEU A 125 -9.56 16.07 -0.58
C LEU A 125 -9.04 15.26 -1.77
N THR A 126 -8.38 14.13 -1.50
CA THR A 126 -7.82 13.26 -2.53
C THR A 126 -8.78 12.16 -2.96
N SER A 127 -9.97 12.07 -2.38
CA SER A 127 -10.92 10.96 -2.60
C SER A 127 -10.24 9.59 -2.48
N SER A 128 -9.38 9.43 -1.48
CA SER A 128 -8.59 8.20 -1.30
C SER A 128 -9.51 6.99 -1.15
N LYS A 129 -9.26 5.96 -1.97
CA LYS A 129 -10.06 4.72 -2.00
C LYS A 129 -9.62 3.67 -0.98
N LEU A 130 -8.44 3.85 -0.40
CA LEU A 130 -7.85 2.96 0.59
C LEU A 130 -6.96 3.77 1.51
N VAL A 131 -6.93 3.42 2.79
CA VAL A 131 -5.98 3.96 3.76
C VAL A 131 -5.12 2.82 4.28
N LEU A 132 -3.81 2.96 4.13
CA LEU A 132 -2.80 2.04 4.63
C LEU A 132 -2.39 2.49 6.03
N VAL A 133 -2.33 1.53 6.94
CA VAL A 133 -1.99 1.74 8.36
C VAL A 133 -0.95 0.72 8.81
N ASP A 134 -0.38 0.93 9.98
CA ASP A 134 0.44 -0.06 10.69
C ASP A 134 -0.14 -0.35 12.08
N ASP A 135 0.48 -1.28 12.81
CA ASP A 135 0.01 -1.77 14.10
C ASP A 135 -0.02 -0.68 15.19
N GLU A 136 0.72 0.42 15.01
CA GLU A 136 0.87 1.49 16.01
C GLU A 136 0.28 2.83 15.53
N THR A 137 -0.50 2.82 14.46
CA THR A 137 -1.16 4.01 13.91
C THR A 137 -2.14 4.61 14.94
N ASP A 138 -2.12 5.94 15.09
CA ASP A 138 -2.87 6.66 16.11
C ASP A 138 -4.38 6.35 16.09
N GLU A 139 -4.88 5.82 17.20
CA GLU A 139 -6.26 5.36 17.31
C GLU A 139 -7.27 6.52 17.30
N ASN A 140 -6.87 7.73 17.74
CA ASN A 140 -7.75 8.90 17.65
C ASN A 140 -8.01 9.27 16.19
N GLY A 141 -6.95 9.34 15.37
CA GLY A 141 -7.02 9.52 13.93
C GLY A 141 -7.85 8.42 13.25
N LEU A 142 -7.62 7.15 13.60
CA LEU A 142 -8.38 6.03 13.03
C LEU A 142 -9.85 6.05 13.42
N SER A 143 -10.17 6.33 14.68
CA SER A 143 -11.54 6.44 15.16
C SER A 143 -12.30 7.57 14.47
N MET A 144 -11.67 8.74 14.32
CA MET A 144 -12.25 9.85 13.57
C MET A 144 -12.46 9.49 12.10
N LEU A 145 -11.46 8.88 11.45
CA LEU A 145 -11.55 8.46 10.06
C LEU A 145 -12.68 7.44 9.83
N ARG A 146 -12.83 6.43 10.69
CA ARG A 146 -13.92 5.45 10.59
C ARG A 146 -15.29 6.09 10.77
N LYS A 147 -15.39 7.10 11.66
CA LYS A 147 -16.63 7.83 11.90
C LYS A 147 -17.01 8.71 10.70
N GLU A 148 -16.07 9.50 10.18
CA GLU A 148 -16.33 10.48 9.13
C GLU A 148 -16.29 9.88 7.71
N LYS A 149 -15.57 8.77 7.51
CA LYS A 149 -15.39 8.09 6.23
C LYS A 149 -15.57 6.56 6.35
N PRO A 150 -16.73 6.06 6.82
CA PRO A 150 -16.96 4.63 7.07
C PRO A 150 -16.86 3.73 5.82
N GLY A 151 -16.92 4.30 4.62
CA GLY A 151 -16.80 3.58 3.36
C GLY A 151 -15.36 3.40 2.86
N VAL A 152 -14.35 4.03 3.50
CA VAL A 152 -12.96 3.92 3.08
C VAL A 152 -12.31 2.73 3.81
N PRO A 153 -11.94 1.65 3.11
CA PRO A 153 -11.30 0.50 3.74
C PRO A 153 -9.92 0.86 4.33
N LEU A 154 -9.55 0.12 5.36
CA LEU A 154 -8.22 0.17 5.97
C LEU A 154 -7.46 -1.12 5.64
N PHE A 155 -6.17 -1.01 5.31
CA PHE A 155 -5.28 -2.15 5.16
C PHE A 155 -4.05 -1.99 6.07
N ASN A 156 -3.82 -2.96 6.95
CA ASN A 156 -2.64 -2.96 7.80
C ASN A 156 -1.44 -3.59 7.05
N VAL A 157 -0.36 -2.84 6.93
CA VAL A 157 0.84 -3.24 6.18
C VAL A 157 1.61 -4.39 6.84
N SER A 158 1.37 -4.71 8.12
CA SER A 158 1.94 -5.90 8.76
C SER A 158 1.47 -7.20 8.09
N ALA A 159 0.30 -7.18 7.43
CA ALA A 159 -0.23 -8.31 6.66
C ALA A 159 0.39 -8.46 5.25
N LEU A 160 1.24 -7.54 4.82
CA LEU A 160 1.73 -7.48 3.43
C LEU A 160 2.55 -8.70 3.03
N ASP A 161 3.37 -9.24 3.94
CA ASP A 161 4.18 -10.44 3.69
C ASP A 161 3.31 -11.69 3.39
N GLN A 162 2.04 -11.67 3.79
CA GLN A 162 1.07 -12.75 3.58
C GLN A 162 0.11 -12.49 2.41
N ALA A 163 0.13 -11.29 1.83
CA ALA A 163 -0.76 -10.95 0.73
C ALA A 163 -0.41 -11.76 -0.53
N GLU A 164 -1.44 -12.31 -1.20
CA GLU A 164 -1.24 -13.03 -2.46
C GLU A 164 -0.89 -12.08 -3.60
N ILE A 165 -0.01 -12.55 -4.48
CA ILE A 165 0.32 -11.86 -5.73
C ILE A 165 -0.75 -12.16 -6.77
N ILE A 166 -1.29 -11.11 -7.37
CA ILE A 166 -2.05 -11.18 -8.62
C ILE A 166 -1.06 -10.83 -9.73
N SER A 167 -0.96 -11.68 -10.76
CA SER A 167 -0.12 -11.39 -11.93
C SER A 167 -0.56 -10.07 -12.55
N LEU A 168 0.36 -9.14 -12.77
CA LEU A 168 0.18 -8.02 -13.69
C LEU A 168 0.54 -8.52 -15.10
N THR A 169 -0.16 -8.06 -16.12
CA THR A 169 0.19 -8.33 -17.53
C THR A 169 0.97 -7.14 -18.06
N GLU A 170 2.00 -7.42 -18.86
CA GLU A 170 2.68 -6.40 -19.69
C GLU A 170 1.76 -5.86 -20.79
#